data_AF-A0A4D5RZN3-F1
#
_entry.id   AF-A0A4D5RZN3-F1
#
_cell.length_a   1.000
_cell.length_b   1.000
_cell.length_c   1.000
_cell.angle_alpha   90.00
_cell.angle_beta   90.00
_cell.angle_gamma   90.00
#
_symmetry.space_group_name_H-M   'P 1'
#
loop_
_entity.id
_entity.type
_entity.pdbx_description
1 polymer ?
#
loop_
_entity_poly.entity_id
_entity_poly.type
_entity_poly.pdbx_seq_one_letter_code
_entity_poly.pdbx_strand_id
1 'polypeptide(L)'
;MSLEGYRWTLGRAIAGWIAVVFCAGIPLILASWKRSILLKFTHHSCHPKKAHKVLLKDKYMQEFVETVYRSDRPLKDGTNFTYFYNKHIKYTWKDDLQRFVKIDGLEVDNCQDFYTMSAGLSSAEVDYQQYLFGTNSLSIEMKPIYKLVLHEVFSPFYIYQMFIVAVWLIQLYYQFGVCVIILSVISVTVSVWQTR
;
A
#
# COMPACT_ATOMS: atom_id res chain seq x y z
N MET A 1 -4.97 -2.29 16.71
CA MET A 1 -4.67 -2.50 15.28
C MET A 1 -5.53 -3.67 14.84
N SER A 2 -6.50 -3.46 13.96
CA SER A 2 -7.27 -4.57 13.38
C SER A 2 -6.67 -4.94 12.03
N LEU A 3 -6.56 -6.24 11.78
CA LEU A 3 -5.98 -6.81 10.58
C LEU A 3 -7.04 -7.67 9.90
N GLU A 4 -7.40 -7.29 8.68
CA GLU A 4 -8.37 -8.01 7.87
C GLU A 4 -7.67 -8.62 6.65
N GLY A 5 -7.83 -9.92 6.42
CA GLY A 5 -7.30 -10.61 5.25
C GLY A 5 -8.25 -10.54 4.06
N TYR A 6 -7.72 -10.38 2.86
CA TYR A 6 -8.48 -10.33 1.62
C TYR A 6 -7.88 -11.27 0.57
N ARG A 7 -8.76 -12.05 -0.08
CA ARG A 7 -8.41 -12.94 -1.20
C ARG A 7 -9.08 -12.47 -2.47
N TRP A 8 -8.33 -12.46 -3.56
CA TRP A 8 -8.82 -12.05 -4.86
C TRP A 8 -9.86 -13.04 -5.39
N THR A 9 -10.96 -12.53 -5.94
CA THR A 9 -12.02 -13.34 -6.55
C THR A 9 -12.43 -12.75 -7.90
N LEU A 10 -12.43 -13.60 -8.93
CA LEU A 10 -12.72 -13.20 -10.31
C LEU A 10 -14.13 -12.61 -10.45
N GLY A 11 -15.13 -13.22 -9.83
CA GLY A 11 -16.53 -12.78 -9.95
C GLY A 11 -16.77 -11.35 -9.44
N ARG A 12 -16.13 -10.97 -8.33
CA ARG A 12 -16.21 -9.61 -7.79
C ARG A 12 -15.46 -8.60 -8.66
N ALA A 13 -14.31 -8.99 -9.20
CA ALA A 13 -13.57 -8.16 -10.14
C ALA A 13 -14.39 -7.88 -11.40
N ILE A 14 -15.02 -8.91 -12.00
CA ILE A 14 -15.87 -8.76 -13.18
C ILE A 14 -17.08 -7.87 -12.87
N ALA A 15 -17.79 -8.12 -11.78
CA ALA A 15 -18.92 -7.29 -11.36
C ALA A 15 -18.51 -5.82 -11.14
N GLY A 16 -17.33 -5.59 -10.56
CA GLY A 16 -16.76 -4.25 -10.38
C GLY A 16 -16.48 -3.57 -11.72
N TRP A 17 -15.86 -4.27 -12.67
CA TRP A 17 -15.61 -3.73 -14.01
C TRP A 17 -16.89 -3.45 -14.79
N ILE A 18 -17.90 -4.31 -14.67
CA ILE A 18 -19.23 -4.07 -15.25
C ILE A 18 -19.85 -2.79 -14.67
N ALA A 19 -19.84 -2.63 -13.35
CA ALA A 19 -20.37 -1.42 -12.69
C ALA A 19 -19.63 -0.15 -13.13
N VAL A 20 -18.31 -0.24 -13.35
CA VAL A 20 -17.49 0.86 -13.86
C VAL A 20 -17.92 1.28 -15.26
N VAL A 21 -18.17 0.31 -16.16
CA VAL A 21 -18.63 0.59 -17.52
C VAL A 21 -20.03 1.24 -17.50
N PHE A 22 -20.95 0.69 -16.71
CA PHE A 22 -22.33 1.23 -16.63
C PHE A 22 -22.40 2.62 -15.99
N CYS A 23 -21.53 2.93 -15.03
CA CYS A 23 -21.52 4.22 -14.32
C CYS A 23 -20.47 5.21 -14.88
N ALA A 24 -20.04 5.04 -16.14
CA ALA A 24 -19.10 5.94 -16.82
C ALA A 24 -17.82 6.23 -16.01
N GLY A 25 -17.32 5.25 -15.26
CA GLY A 25 -16.09 5.39 -14.47
C GLY A 25 -16.20 6.10 -13.12
N ILE A 26 -17.38 6.59 -12.72
CA ILE A 26 -17.59 7.20 -11.39
C ILE A 26 -17.13 6.29 -10.23
N PRO A 27 -17.41 4.96 -10.24
CA PRO A 27 -16.93 4.07 -9.19
C PRO A 27 -15.40 3.95 -9.13
N LEU A 28 -14.71 4.08 -10.28
CA LEU A 28 -13.24 4.07 -10.31
C LEU A 28 -12.64 5.31 -9.67
N ILE A 29 -13.24 6.48 -9.92
CA ILE A 29 -12.80 7.74 -9.30
C ILE A 29 -12.95 7.66 -7.78
N LEU A 30 -14.12 7.22 -7.29
CA LEU A 30 -14.35 7.04 -5.85
C LEU A 30 -13.43 5.97 -5.23
N ALA A 31 -13.19 4.87 -5.96
CA ALA A 31 -12.29 3.82 -5.52
C ALA A 31 -10.81 4.25 -5.53
N SER A 32 -10.44 5.22 -6.37
CA SER A 32 -9.09 5.79 -6.42
C SER A 32 -8.77 6.62 -5.17
N TRP A 33 -9.77 7.29 -4.58
CA TRP A 33 -9.60 8.05 -3.33
C TRP A 33 -9.42 7.19 -2.09
N LYS A 34 -9.99 5.99 -2.07
CA LYS A 34 -9.87 5.10 -0.91
C LYS A 34 -9.57 3.67 -1.34
N ARG A 35 -8.30 3.27 -1.18
CA ARG A 35 -7.82 1.93 -1.57
C ARG A 35 -8.60 0.78 -0.91
N SER A 36 -9.17 0.98 0.27
CA SER A 36 -10.00 -0.04 0.94
C SER A 36 -11.35 -0.26 0.26
N ILE A 37 -11.92 0.75 -0.39
CA ILE A 37 -13.14 0.60 -1.20
C ILE A 37 -12.82 -0.29 -2.40
N LEU A 38 -11.74 0.02 -3.12
CA LEU A 38 -11.26 -0.81 -4.23
C LEU A 38 -11.03 -2.26 -3.79
N LEU A 39 -10.43 -2.47 -2.62
CA LEU A 39 -10.18 -3.80 -2.06
C LEU A 39 -11.49 -4.56 -1.80
N LYS A 40 -12.50 -3.91 -1.22
CA LYS A 40 -13.82 -4.51 -0.97
C LYS A 40 -14.56 -4.86 -2.26
N PHE A 41 -14.42 -4.05 -3.30
CA PHE A 41 -15.00 -4.31 -4.63
C PHE A 41 -14.34 -5.50 -5.34
N THR A 42 -13.03 -5.71 -5.15
CA THR A 42 -12.26 -6.68 -5.93
C THR A 42 -11.95 -7.99 -5.18
N HIS A 43 -11.98 -7.97 -3.84
CA HIS A 43 -11.58 -9.10 -3.00
C HIS A 43 -12.69 -9.51 -2.04
N HIS A 44 -12.65 -10.76 -1.58
CA HIS A 44 -13.49 -11.26 -0.48
C HIS A 44 -12.68 -11.34 0.82
N SER A 45 -13.33 -11.03 1.94
CA SER A 45 -12.70 -11.12 3.27
C SER A 45 -12.39 -12.58 3.62
N CYS A 46 -11.21 -12.86 4.13
CA CYS A 46 -10.76 -14.20 4.43
C CYS A 46 -9.82 -14.22 5.64
N HIS A 47 -9.58 -15.42 6.16
CA HIS A 47 -8.63 -15.59 7.26
C HIS A 47 -7.24 -15.06 6.86
N PRO A 48 -6.57 -14.27 7.70
CA PRO A 48 -5.30 -13.62 7.35
C PRO A 48 -4.21 -14.58 6.84
N LYS A 49 -4.16 -15.81 7.35
CA LYS A 49 -3.21 -16.86 6.90
C LYS A 49 -3.31 -17.19 5.39
N LYS A 50 -4.52 -17.13 4.82
CA LYS A 50 -4.78 -17.45 3.39
C LYS A 50 -4.90 -16.20 2.52
N ALA A 51 -4.72 -15.01 3.09
CA ALA A 51 -4.90 -13.75 2.40
C ALA A 51 -3.78 -13.48 1.38
N HIS A 52 -4.14 -12.84 0.27
CA HIS A 52 -3.16 -12.30 -0.69
C HIS A 52 -2.85 -10.84 -0.38
N LYS A 53 -3.83 -10.11 0.17
CA LYS A 53 -3.69 -8.74 0.64
C LYS A 53 -4.22 -8.62 2.06
N VAL A 54 -3.59 -7.79 2.87
CA VAL A 54 -4.05 -7.48 4.23
C VAL A 54 -4.37 -5.99 4.33
N LEU A 55 -5.47 -5.69 4.99
CA LEU A 55 -5.86 -4.33 5.36
C LEU A 55 -5.56 -4.13 6.84
N LEU A 56 -4.72 -3.14 7.12
CA LEU A 56 -4.28 -2.78 8.46
C LEU A 56 -4.98 -1.48 8.85
N LYS A 57 -5.66 -1.48 9.99
CA LYS A 57 -6.24 -0.26 10.58
C LYS A 57 -5.47 0.12 11.83
N ASP A 58 -4.86 1.29 11.78
CA ASP A 58 -4.15 1.88 12.91
C ASP A 58 -5.13 2.43 13.97
N LYS A 59 -4.63 2.81 15.15
CA LYS A 59 -5.42 3.44 16.22
C LYS A 59 -6.09 4.74 15.77
N TYR A 60 -5.51 5.42 14.78
CA TYR A 60 -6.02 6.65 14.18
C TYR A 60 -6.97 6.40 12.98
N MET A 61 -7.49 5.18 12.81
CA MET A 61 -8.38 4.81 11.70
C MET A 61 -7.77 4.96 10.29
N GLN A 62 -6.44 5.10 10.22
CA GLN A 62 -5.70 5.06 8.96
C GLN A 62 -5.62 3.64 8.43
N GLU A 63 -5.90 3.48 7.14
CA GLU A 63 -5.99 2.20 6.45
C GLU A 63 -4.76 2.00 5.55
N PHE A 64 -4.03 0.90 5.75
CA PHE A 64 -2.89 0.49 4.92
C PHE A 64 -3.19 -0.84 4.25
N VAL A 65 -3.05 -0.90 2.93
CA VAL A 65 -3.25 -2.12 2.15
C VAL A 65 -1.88 -2.66 1.75
N GLU A 66 -1.53 -3.82 2.28
CA GLU A 66 -0.24 -4.47 2.02
C GLU A 66 -0.43 -5.82 1.35
N THR A 67 0.58 -6.23 0.57
CA THR A 67 0.63 -7.54 -0.09
C THR A 67 1.30 -8.55 0.83
N VAL A 68 0.70 -9.74 0.96
CA VAL A 68 1.26 -10.85 1.73
C VAL A 68 2.14 -11.69 0.83
N TYR A 69 3.37 -11.90 1.26
CA TYR A 69 4.36 -12.75 0.60
C TYR A 69 4.48 -14.09 1.33
N ARG A 70 4.77 -15.15 0.57
CA ARG A 70 5.13 -16.47 1.10
C ARG A 70 6.61 -16.65 0.89
N SER A 71 7.31 -17.12 1.91
CA SER A 71 8.71 -17.51 1.78
C SER A 71 8.86 -18.66 0.79
N ASP A 72 9.85 -18.54 -0.11
CA ASP A 72 10.25 -19.60 -1.02
C ASP A 72 11.11 -20.67 -0.32
N ARG A 73 11.85 -20.29 0.73
CA ARG A 73 12.68 -21.20 1.54
C ARG A 73 11.97 -21.49 2.87
N PRO A 74 11.87 -22.75 3.27
CA PRO A 74 11.31 -23.11 4.56
C PRO A 74 12.21 -22.62 5.71
N LEU A 75 11.61 -22.42 6.88
CA LEU A 75 12.32 -22.19 8.13
C LEU A 75 13.14 -23.43 8.52
N LYS A 76 14.01 -23.32 9.54
CA LYS A 76 14.75 -24.47 10.09
C LYS A 76 13.84 -25.65 10.46
N ASP A 77 12.58 -25.36 10.81
CA ASP A 77 11.55 -26.35 11.15
C ASP A 77 10.82 -26.95 9.93
N GLY A 78 11.26 -26.65 8.70
CA GLY A 78 10.65 -27.13 7.46
C GLY A 78 9.35 -26.43 7.07
N THR A 79 8.90 -25.43 7.83
CA THR A 79 7.64 -24.71 7.60
C THR A 79 7.83 -23.46 6.75
N ASN A 80 6.95 -23.25 5.78
CA ASN A 80 6.90 -21.99 5.04
C ASN A 80 6.23 -20.91 5.90
N PHE A 81 6.89 -19.77 6.07
CA PHE A 81 6.32 -18.63 6.77
C PHE A 81 5.75 -17.59 5.79
N THR A 82 4.63 -16.98 6.17
CA THR A 82 4.05 -15.82 5.48
C THR A 82 4.49 -14.54 6.15
N TYR A 83 4.81 -13.53 5.35
CA TYR A 83 5.19 -12.22 5.85
C TYR A 83 4.63 -11.09 4.99
N PHE A 84 4.53 -9.91 5.57
CA PHE A 84 4.27 -8.67 4.82
C PHE A 84 5.12 -7.55 5.41
N TYR A 85 5.25 -6.46 4.66
CA TYR A 85 5.89 -5.23 5.14
C TYR A 85 4.83 -4.16 5.35
N ASN A 86 4.91 -3.44 6.46
CA ASN A 86 4.13 -2.22 6.67
C ASN A 86 5.02 -1.15 7.28
N LYS A 87 5.02 0.05 6.69
CA LYS A 87 5.89 1.17 7.12
C LYS A 87 7.35 0.72 7.31
N HIS A 88 7.89 -0.07 6.38
CA HIS A 88 9.23 -0.67 6.42
C HIS A 88 9.50 -1.68 7.55
N ILE A 89 8.48 -2.13 8.30
CA ILE A 89 8.60 -3.15 9.33
C ILE A 89 8.09 -4.49 8.78
N LYS A 90 8.87 -5.56 8.96
CA LYS A 90 8.48 -6.92 8.56
C LYS A 90 7.60 -7.56 9.64
N TYR A 91 6.47 -8.10 9.23
CA TYR A 91 5.54 -8.85 10.08
C TYR A 91 5.45 -10.29 9.60
N THR A 92 5.52 -11.24 10.52
CA THR A 92 5.44 -12.69 10.26
C THR A 92 4.24 -13.32 10.92
N TRP A 93 3.67 -14.33 10.28
CA TRP A 93 2.60 -15.12 10.86
C TRP A 93 3.14 -16.09 11.92
N LYS A 94 2.64 -15.98 13.16
CA LYS A 94 2.85 -17.00 14.20
C LYS A 94 1.60 -17.87 14.30
N ASP A 95 1.77 -19.19 14.15
CA ASP A 95 0.63 -20.12 14.18
C ASP A 95 0.05 -20.27 15.59
N ASP A 96 0.87 -20.20 16.63
CA ASP A 96 0.45 -20.32 18.03
C ASP A 96 -0.57 -19.23 18.43
N LEU A 97 -0.37 -18.03 17.91
CA LEU A 97 -1.17 -16.85 18.24
C LEU A 97 -2.22 -16.52 17.16
N GLN A 98 -2.26 -17.27 16.06
CA GLN A 98 -3.07 -17.01 14.86
C GLN A 98 -3.07 -15.53 14.45
N ARG A 99 -1.91 -14.87 14.54
CA ARG A 99 -1.78 -13.43 14.24
C ARG A 99 -0.44 -13.09 13.61
N PHE A 100 -0.41 -11.99 12.88
CA PHE A 100 0.83 -11.39 12.43
C PHE A 100 1.49 -10.64 13.58
N VAL A 101 2.75 -10.99 13.85
CA VAL A 101 3.58 -10.36 14.88
C VAL A 101 4.74 -9.67 14.17
N LYS A 102 5.13 -8.50 14.67
CA LYS A 102 6.36 -7.83 14.22
C LYS A 102 7.54 -8.78 14.44
N ILE A 103 8.44 -8.88 13.46
CA ILE A 103 9.70 -9.58 13.69
C ILE A 103 10.48 -8.76 14.71
N ASP A 104 10.74 -9.36 15.88
CA ASP A 104 11.64 -8.75 16.85
C ASP A 104 13.09 -9.02 16.49
N GLY A 105 13.95 -8.12 16.94
CA GLY A 105 15.38 -8.19 16.69
C GLY A 105 16.08 -9.14 17.66
N LEU A 106 17.31 -8.77 18.01
CA LEU A 106 18.01 -9.43 19.10
C LEU A 106 17.40 -8.96 20.43
N GLU A 107 16.55 -9.79 21.02
CA GLU A 107 16.04 -9.60 22.38
C GLU A 107 17.14 -10.06 23.34
N VAL A 108 17.85 -9.11 23.97
CA VAL A 108 18.81 -9.40 25.02
C VAL A 108 18.28 -8.88 26.35
N ASP A 109 17.95 -9.81 27.24
CA ASP A 109 17.41 -9.46 28.56
C ASP A 109 18.53 -9.19 29.58
N ASN A 110 19.70 -9.84 29.44
CA ASN A 110 20.83 -9.71 30.39
C ASN A 110 22.17 -9.39 29.70
N CYS A 111 23.03 -8.63 30.41
CA CYS A 111 24.40 -8.32 29.94
C CYS A 111 25.27 -9.58 29.72
N GLN A 112 24.99 -10.69 30.39
CA GLN A 112 25.76 -11.94 30.24
C GLN A 112 25.54 -12.61 28.88
N ASP A 113 24.36 -12.47 28.29
CA ASP A 113 24.04 -13.03 26.97
C ASP A 113 24.83 -12.32 25.87
N PHE A 114 25.10 -11.03 26.03
CA PHE A 114 26.00 -10.28 25.14
C PHE A 114 27.43 -10.84 25.16
N TYR A 115 27.97 -11.19 26.33
CA TYR A 115 29.32 -11.76 26.42
C TYR A 115 29.39 -13.15 25.79
N THR A 116 28.33 -13.95 25.95
CA THR A 116 28.23 -15.27 25.30
C THR A 116 28.18 -15.16 23.77
N MET A 117 27.56 -14.08 23.27
CA MET A 117 27.43 -13.81 21.83
C MET A 117 28.64 -13.05 21.22
N SER A 118 29.69 -12.80 22.01
CA SER A 118 30.90 -12.07 21.57
C SER A 118 31.70 -12.79 20.48
N ALA A 119 31.55 -14.12 20.35
CA ALA A 119 32.18 -14.92 19.30
C ALA A 119 31.58 -14.69 17.89
N GLY A 120 30.48 -13.92 17.79
CA GLY A 120 29.75 -13.70 16.55
C GLY A 120 28.92 -14.91 16.12
N LEU A 121 28.22 -14.78 14.99
CA LEU A 121 27.41 -15.86 14.42
C LEU A 121 28.21 -16.64 13.37
N SER A 122 27.87 -17.92 13.23
CA SER A 122 28.40 -18.74 12.14
C SER A 122 27.86 -18.27 10.79
N SER A 123 28.60 -18.54 9.70
CA SER A 123 28.17 -18.16 8.34
C SER A 123 26.78 -18.69 7.97
N ALA A 124 26.46 -19.92 8.38
CA ALA A 124 25.15 -20.53 8.14
C ALA A 124 24.01 -19.82 8.91
N GLU A 125 24.29 -19.32 10.12
CA GLU A 125 23.32 -18.55 10.89
C GLU A 125 23.16 -17.13 10.36
N VAL A 126 24.24 -16.52 9.88
CA VAL A 126 24.20 -15.22 9.19
C VAL A 126 23.33 -15.31 7.94
N ASP A 127 23.52 -16.32 7.10
CA ASP A 127 22.71 -16.52 5.89
C ASP A 127 21.21 -16.68 6.22
N TYR A 128 20.91 -17.42 7.29
CA TYR A 128 19.54 -17.60 7.77
C TYR A 128 18.93 -16.30 8.32
N GLN A 129 19.69 -15.56 9.13
CA GLN A 129 19.23 -14.27 9.64
C GLN A 129 19.07 -13.25 8.52
N GLN A 130 19.98 -13.20 7.55
CA GLN A 130 19.86 -12.32 6.40
C GLN A 130 18.64 -12.69 5.54
N TYR A 131 18.27 -13.97 5.45
CA TYR A 131 17.02 -14.39 4.82
C TYR A 131 15.77 -13.95 5.61
N LEU A 132 15.81 -14.08 6.94
CA LEU A 132 14.69 -13.74 7.82
C LEU A 132 14.47 -12.23 7.95
N PHE A 133 15.51 -11.44 8.18
CA PHE A 133 15.44 -9.99 8.36
C PHE A 133 15.51 -9.23 7.04
N GLY A 134 16.16 -9.80 6.02
CA GLY A 134 16.49 -9.12 4.78
C GLY A 134 17.83 -8.39 4.88
N THR A 135 18.19 -7.69 3.80
CA THR A 135 19.42 -6.89 3.75
C THR A 135 19.22 -5.57 4.49
N ASN A 136 20.23 -5.14 5.25
CA ASN A 136 20.23 -3.85 5.93
C ASN A 136 20.48 -2.71 4.93
N SER A 137 19.46 -2.37 4.15
CA SER A 137 19.50 -1.28 3.17
C SER A 137 18.23 -0.44 3.24
N LEU A 138 18.38 0.88 3.39
CA LEU A 138 17.27 1.82 3.34
C LEU A 138 17.07 2.31 1.90
N SER A 139 16.28 1.59 1.12
CA SER A 139 15.89 2.02 -0.23
C SER A 139 14.65 2.92 -0.17
N ILE A 140 14.81 4.21 -0.45
CA ILE A 140 13.70 5.16 -0.53
C ILE A 140 13.16 5.14 -1.96
N GLU A 141 11.99 4.53 -2.17
CA GLU A 141 11.35 4.50 -3.48
C GLU A 141 10.78 5.88 -3.84
N MET A 142 11.37 6.53 -4.84
CA MET A 142 10.80 7.75 -5.40
C MET A 142 9.61 7.39 -6.29
N LYS A 143 8.42 7.89 -5.94
CA LYS A 143 7.26 7.78 -6.82
C LYS A 143 7.56 8.54 -8.13
N PRO A 144 7.20 8.00 -9.30
CA PRO A 144 7.44 8.68 -10.57
C PRO A 144 6.48 9.88 -10.76
N ILE A 145 6.88 10.85 -11.59
CA ILE A 145 6.16 12.14 -11.75
C ILE A 145 4.72 11.91 -12.23
N TYR A 146 4.53 11.03 -13.22
CA TYR A 146 3.19 10.74 -13.76
C TYR A 146 2.21 10.25 -12.68
N LYS A 147 2.70 9.49 -11.68
CA LYS A 147 1.87 8.98 -10.59
C LYS A 147 1.45 10.08 -9.62
N LEU A 148 2.30 11.09 -9.41
CA LEU A 148 1.95 12.30 -8.65
C LEU A 148 0.92 13.13 -9.41
N VAL A 149 1.16 13.39 -10.70
CA VAL A 149 0.24 14.18 -11.54
C VAL A 149 -1.14 13.54 -11.61
N LEU A 150 -1.22 12.23 -11.85
CA LEU A 150 -2.50 11.52 -11.87
C LEU A 150 -3.23 11.60 -10.52
N HIS A 151 -2.51 11.42 -9.41
CA HIS A 151 -3.09 11.57 -8.08
C HIS A 151 -3.67 12.96 -7.86
N GLU A 152 -2.98 14.00 -8.34
CA GLU A 152 -3.41 15.38 -8.24
C GLU A 152 -4.63 15.66 -9.12
N VAL A 153 -4.65 15.20 -10.37
CA VAL A 153 -5.79 15.38 -11.30
C VAL A 153 -7.06 14.70 -10.79
N PHE A 154 -6.93 13.54 -10.14
CA PHE A 154 -8.07 12.87 -9.50
C PHE A 154 -8.47 13.49 -8.16
N SER A 155 -7.78 14.51 -7.65
CA SER A 155 -8.19 15.23 -6.44
C SER A 155 -9.54 15.92 -6.65
N PRO A 156 -10.44 15.99 -5.63
CA PRO A 156 -11.75 16.61 -5.76
C PRO A 156 -11.69 18.04 -6.32
N PHE A 157 -10.62 18.77 -6.01
CA PHE A 157 -10.37 20.12 -6.49
C PHE A 157 -10.27 20.20 -8.02
N TYR A 158 -9.43 19.37 -8.64
CA TYR A 158 -9.23 19.41 -10.10
C TYR A 158 -10.42 18.84 -10.87
N ILE A 159 -11.12 17.85 -10.31
CA ILE A 159 -12.39 17.36 -10.88
C ILE A 159 -13.43 18.50 -10.92
N TYR A 160 -13.54 19.26 -9.83
CA TYR A 160 -14.42 20.42 -9.79
C TYR A 160 -13.97 21.53 -10.76
N GLN A 161 -12.66 21.76 -10.89
CA GLN A 161 -12.11 22.73 -11.84
C GLN A 161 -12.43 22.34 -13.30
N MET A 162 -12.32 21.06 -13.65
CA MET A 162 -12.73 20.56 -14.97
C MET A 162 -14.23 20.76 -15.22
N PHE A 163 -15.07 20.56 -14.21
CA PHE A 163 -16.50 20.84 -14.30
C PHE A 163 -16.77 22.32 -14.57
N ILE A 164 -16.09 23.24 -13.86
CA ILE A 164 -16.20 24.68 -14.11
C ILE A 164 -15.80 25.04 -15.54
N VAL A 165 -14.66 24.51 -16.03
CA VAL A 165 -14.22 24.74 -17.42
C VAL A 165 -15.28 24.28 -18.42
N ALA A 166 -15.87 23.09 -18.21
CA ALA A 166 -16.92 22.58 -19.08
C ALA A 166 -18.16 23.50 -19.12
N VAL A 167 -18.59 24.03 -17.97
CA VAL A 167 -19.71 24.97 -17.87
C VAL A 167 -19.43 26.26 -18.66
N TRP A 168 -18.24 26.84 -18.52
CA TRP A 168 -17.86 28.05 -19.27
C TRP A 168 -17.76 27.82 -20.77
N LEU A 169 -17.31 26.64 -21.20
CA LEU A 169 -17.26 26.27 -22.62
C LEU A 169 -18.67 26.11 -23.22
N ILE A 170 -19.61 25.51 -22.48
CA ILE A 170 -21.01 25.36 -22.93
C ILE A 170 -21.70 26.72 -23.08
N GLN A 171 -21.37 27.67 -22.21
CA GLN A 171 -21.91 29.03 -22.27
C GLN A 171 -21.18 29.93 -23.29
N LEU A 172 -20.28 29.38 -24.11
CA LEU A 172 -19.50 30.09 -25.15
C LEU A 172 -18.54 31.17 -24.61
N TYR A 173 -18.19 31.10 -23.32
CA TYR A 173 -17.25 32.01 -22.67
C TYR A 173 -15.81 31.44 -22.66
N TYR A 174 -15.22 31.36 -23.85
CA TYR A 174 -13.90 30.72 -24.05
C TYR A 174 -12.76 31.41 -23.27
N GLN A 175 -12.79 32.74 -23.14
CA GLN A 175 -11.72 33.50 -22.48
C GLN A 175 -11.55 33.10 -21.01
N PHE A 176 -12.66 32.95 -20.28
CA PHE A 176 -12.63 32.52 -18.88
C PHE A 176 -12.18 31.06 -18.73
N GLY A 177 -12.63 30.18 -19.63
CA GLY A 177 -12.19 28.78 -19.65
C GLY A 177 -10.68 28.64 -19.82
N VAL A 178 -10.09 29.39 -20.75
CA VAL A 178 -8.62 29.40 -20.98
C VAL A 178 -7.87 29.90 -19.74
N CYS A 179 -8.33 30.99 -19.11
CA CYS A 179 -7.71 31.50 -17.88
C CYS A 179 -7.67 30.44 -16.76
N VAL A 180 -8.78 29.72 -16.56
CA VAL A 180 -8.86 28.66 -15.54
C VAL A 180 -7.90 27.50 -15.86
N ILE A 181 -7.77 27.11 -17.14
CA ILE A 181 -6.84 26.06 -17.57
C ILE A 181 -5.39 26.47 -17.27
N ILE A 182 -4.99 27.70 -17.63
CA ILE A 182 -3.64 28.21 -17.38
C ILE A 182 -3.33 28.18 -15.88
N LEU A 183 -4.25 28.66 -15.04
CA LEU A 183 -4.08 28.65 -13.59
C LEU A 183 -3.95 27.22 -13.03
N SER A 184 -4.72 26.23 -13.51
CA SER A 184 -4.52 24.82 -13.11
C SER A 184 -3.14 24.31 -13.47
N VAL A 185 -2.65 24.58 -14.69
CA VAL A 185 -1.35 24.05 -15.13
C VAL A 185 -0.22 24.60 -14.27
N ILE A 186 -0.25 25.90 -13.96
CA ILE A 186 0.71 26.53 -13.06
C ILE A 186 0.63 25.90 -11.66
N SER A 187 -0.59 25.75 -11.12
CA SER A 187 -0.82 25.13 -9.81
C SER A 187 -0.25 23.71 -9.70
N VAL A 188 -0.53 22.83 -10.69
CA VAL A 188 0.00 21.46 -10.73
C VAL A 188 1.52 21.48 -10.84
N THR A 189 2.07 22.35 -11.69
CA THR A 189 3.52 22.42 -11.90
C THR A 189 4.24 22.83 -10.62
N VAL A 190 3.74 23.84 -9.90
CA VAL A 190 4.28 24.28 -8.61
C VAL A 190 4.19 23.17 -7.56
N SER A 191 3.04 22.50 -7.46
CA SER A 191 2.83 21.38 -6.52
C SER A 191 3.80 20.21 -6.78
N VAL A 192 3.98 19.84 -8.05
CA VAL A 192 4.93 18.78 -8.45
C VAL A 192 6.37 19.18 -8.17
N TRP A 193 6.75 20.44 -8.40
CA TRP A 193 8.10 20.91 -8.10
C TRP A 193 8.36 20.90 -6.59
N GLN A 194 7.42 21.40 -5.78
CA GLN A 194 7.59 21.41 -4.31
C GLN A 194 7.67 20.00 -3.70
N THR A 195 7.02 19.00 -4.32
CA THR A 195 7.01 17.61 -3.82
C THR A 195 8.27 16.82 -4.21
N ARG A 196 9.07 17.34 -5.15
CA ARG A 196 10.31 16.72 -5.62
C ARG A 196 11.51 17.18 -4.80
#